data_AF-A0A1B8S8R0-F1
#
_entry.id   AF-A0A1B8S8R0-F1
#
_cell.length_a   1.000
_cell.length_b   1.000
_cell.length_c   1.000
_cell.angle_alpha   90.00
_cell.angle_beta   90.00
_cell.angle_gamma   90.00
#
_symmetry.space_group_name_H-M   'P 1'
#
loop_
_entity.id
_entity.type
_entity.pdbx_description
1 polymer ?
#
loop_
_entity_poly.entity_id
_entity_poly.type
_entity_poly.pdbx_seq_one_letter_code
_entity_poly.pdbx_strand_id
1 'polypeptide(L)'
;HNSAVWQIMTRGHPGRTYLIGADGERDNRSVLQTILRLMGHDPDDFDHVPDRPGHDLRYAIDPSALRDELDWKPEHTDFEAGLRATIEWYRANQSWWAPLKEAAEARYAELGR
;
A
#
# COMPACT_ATOMS: atom_id res chain seq x y z
N HIS A 1 -9.87 4.60 2.03
CA HIS A 1 -9.11 5.72 2.64
C HIS A 1 -9.81 7.07 2.39
N ASN A 2 -10.01 7.54 1.16
CA ASN A 2 -10.53 8.90 0.92
C ASN A 2 -11.91 9.17 1.57
N SER A 3 -12.79 8.16 1.61
CA SER A 3 -14.08 8.27 2.32
C SER A 3 -13.90 8.55 3.83
N ALA A 4 -12.83 8.07 4.46
CA ALA A 4 -12.52 8.38 5.86
C ALA A 4 -12.14 9.85 6.03
N VAL A 5 -11.27 10.37 5.16
CA VAL A 5 -10.86 11.79 5.18
C VAL A 5 -12.10 12.67 5.04
N TRP A 6 -12.98 12.34 4.10
CA TRP A 6 -14.24 13.04 3.93
C TRP A 6 -15.13 13.00 5.20
N GLN A 7 -15.27 11.84 5.84
CA GLN A 7 -16.01 11.71 7.11
C GLN A 7 -15.40 12.56 8.22
N ILE A 8 -14.07 12.55 8.36
CA ILE A 8 -13.36 13.37 9.36
C ILE A 8 -13.55 14.86 9.09
N MET A 9 -13.44 15.29 7.82
CA MET A 9 -13.63 16.69 7.46
C MET A 9 -15.05 17.20 7.73
N THR A 10 -16.05 16.35 7.52
CA THR A 10 -17.47 16.76 7.59
C THR A 10 -18.10 16.54 8.96
N ARG A 11 -17.59 15.58 9.74
CA ARG A 11 -18.22 15.13 11.00
C ARG A 11 -17.23 15.00 12.15
N GLY A 12 -15.93 15.18 11.92
CA GLY A 12 -14.90 15.09 12.95
C GLY A 12 -14.99 16.21 13.99
N HIS A 13 -14.34 15.98 15.12
CA HIS A 13 -14.28 16.94 16.22
C HIS A 13 -13.03 17.82 16.08
N PRO A 14 -13.13 19.16 16.19
CA PRO A 14 -11.97 20.04 16.15
C PRO A 14 -10.91 19.65 17.18
N GLY A 15 -9.64 19.57 16.74
CA GLY A 15 -8.52 19.16 17.59
C GLY A 15 -8.41 17.65 17.83
N ARG A 16 -9.35 16.83 17.33
CA ARG A 16 -9.28 15.37 17.40
C ARG A 16 -8.39 14.81 16.29
N THR A 17 -7.54 13.86 16.64
CA THR A 17 -6.78 13.03 15.68
C THR A 17 -7.49 11.70 15.49
N TYR A 18 -7.74 11.33 14.24
CA TYR A 18 -8.32 10.04 13.86
C TYR A 18 -7.31 9.23 13.06
N LEU A 19 -7.13 7.97 13.42
CA LEU A 19 -6.28 7.03 12.69
C LEU A 19 -7.15 6.29 11.65
N ILE A 20 -6.63 6.14 10.43
CA ILE A 20 -7.33 5.46 9.33
C ILE A 20 -6.63 4.12 9.06
N GLY A 21 -7.37 3.02 9.16
CA GLY A 21 -6.87 1.67 8.98
C GLY A 21 -7.95 0.71 8.50
N ALA A 22 -7.53 -0.34 7.78
CA ALA A 22 -8.41 -1.35 7.20
C ALA A 22 -8.04 -2.79 7.59
N ASP A 23 -7.27 -2.96 8.68
CA ASP A 23 -6.85 -4.24 9.25
C ASP A 23 -6.11 -5.14 8.24
N GLY A 24 -5.28 -4.54 7.38
CA GLY A 24 -4.62 -5.19 6.25
C GLY A 24 -3.13 -5.50 6.45
N GLU A 25 -2.69 -5.77 7.68
CA GLU A 25 -1.27 -6.04 7.98
C GLU A 25 -0.73 -7.24 7.19
N ARG A 26 0.38 -7.03 6.47
CA ARG A 26 1.14 -8.04 5.73
C ARG A 26 2.60 -7.65 5.70
N ASP A 27 3.50 -8.63 5.72
CA ASP A 27 4.93 -8.38 5.49
C ASP A 27 5.23 -8.20 3.99
N ASN A 28 6.37 -7.55 3.70
CA ASN A 28 6.76 -7.22 2.32
C ASN A 28 6.93 -8.46 1.44
N ARG A 29 7.44 -9.58 1.98
CA ARG A 29 7.65 -10.81 1.22
C ARG A 29 6.31 -11.40 0.78
N SER A 30 5.35 -11.50 1.69
CA SER A 30 4.00 -11.98 1.39
C SER A 30 3.32 -11.12 0.31
N VAL A 31 3.52 -9.80 0.33
CA VAL A 31 3.00 -8.91 -0.72
C VAL A 31 3.67 -9.19 -2.07
N LEU A 32 5.00 -9.25 -2.11
CA LEU A 32 5.77 -9.50 -3.35
C LEU A 32 5.41 -10.85 -3.98
N GLN A 33 5.36 -11.91 -3.18
CA GLN A 33 4.95 -13.25 -3.62
C GLN A 33 3.52 -13.24 -4.18
N THR A 34 2.62 -12.44 -3.60
CA THR A 34 1.26 -12.27 -4.12
C THR A 34 1.27 -11.57 -5.48
N ILE A 35 2.09 -10.53 -5.67
CA ILE A 35 2.25 -9.84 -6.96
C ILE A 35 2.75 -10.82 -8.03
N LEU A 36 3.84 -11.55 -7.76
CA LEU A 36 4.43 -12.52 -8.69
C LEU A 36 3.41 -13.57 -9.12
N ARG A 37 2.71 -14.18 -8.15
CA ARG A 37 1.64 -15.15 -8.43
C ARG A 37 0.51 -14.57 -9.27
N LEU A 38 0.02 -13.36 -8.95
CA LEU A 38 -1.05 -12.70 -9.73
C LEU A 38 -0.60 -12.34 -11.14
N MET A 39 0.70 -12.14 -11.35
CA MET A 39 1.28 -11.85 -12.66
C MET A 39 1.67 -13.11 -13.43
N GLY A 40 1.61 -14.30 -12.82
CA GLY A 40 1.95 -15.58 -13.45
C GLY A 40 3.43 -15.96 -13.38
N HIS A 41 4.18 -15.38 -12.45
CA HIS A 41 5.60 -15.67 -12.21
C HIS A 41 5.79 -16.65 -11.03
N ASP A 42 7.01 -17.20 -10.92
CA ASP A 42 7.41 -17.96 -9.74
C ASP A 42 7.42 -17.04 -8.50
N PRO A 43 6.83 -17.43 -7.35
CA PRO A 43 6.81 -16.60 -6.15
C PRO A 43 8.19 -16.20 -5.62
N ASP A 44 9.26 -16.92 -5.95
CA ASP A 44 10.62 -16.62 -5.52
C ASP A 44 11.47 -15.95 -6.63
N ASP A 45 10.84 -15.47 -7.72
CA ASP A 45 11.48 -14.70 -8.81
C ASP A 45 11.71 -13.22 -8.42
N PHE A 46 12.59 -13.01 -7.44
CA PHE A 46 12.99 -11.67 -6.99
C PHE A 46 14.40 -11.66 -6.39
N ASP A 47 15.04 -10.50 -6.43
CA ASP A 47 16.36 -10.28 -5.82
C ASP A 47 16.24 -9.79 -4.37
N HIS A 48 17.14 -10.27 -3.52
CA HIS A 48 17.38 -9.67 -2.21
C HIS A 48 18.32 -8.47 -2.36
N VAL A 49 17.83 -7.30 -2.00
CA VAL A 49 18.61 -6.05 -2.03
C VAL A 49 18.99 -5.59 -0.63
N PRO A 50 20.02 -4.73 -0.47
CA PRO A 50 20.42 -4.20 0.83
C PRO A 50 19.27 -3.51 1.57
N ASP A 51 19.19 -3.75 2.88
CA ASP A 51 18.10 -3.22 3.71
C ASP A 51 18.22 -1.70 3.92
N ARG A 52 17.09 -1.04 4.21
CA ARG A 52 17.05 0.40 4.50
C ARG A 52 17.66 0.67 5.88
N PRO A 53 18.68 1.55 6.02
CA PRO A 53 19.15 1.97 7.33
C PRO A 53 18.00 2.55 8.17
N GLY A 54 17.80 2.02 9.38
CA GLY A 54 16.67 2.40 10.23
C GLY A 54 15.32 1.89 9.69
N HIS A 55 15.25 0.66 9.18
CA HIS A 55 14.00 0.06 8.74
C HIS A 55 13.05 -0.10 9.93
N ASP A 56 11.92 0.60 9.90
CA ASP A 56 10.83 0.38 10.85
C ASP A 56 10.23 -1.01 10.63
N LEU A 57 10.15 -1.79 11.69
CA LEU A 57 9.85 -3.22 11.61
C LEU A 57 8.38 -3.51 11.26
N ARG A 58 7.46 -2.78 11.87
CA ARG A 58 6.02 -3.03 11.75
C ARG A 58 5.24 -1.75 11.98
N TYR A 59 4.32 -1.46 11.07
CA TYR A 59 3.27 -0.49 11.30
C TYR A 59 1.94 -1.21 11.44
N ALA A 60 1.23 -0.87 12.50
CA ALA A 60 -0.13 -1.31 12.77
C ALA A 60 -0.92 -0.10 13.23
N ILE A 61 -2.17 0.00 12.79
CA ILE A 61 -3.07 1.09 13.12
C ILE A 61 -4.29 0.51 13.81
N ASP A 62 -4.66 1.10 14.94
CA ASP A 62 -5.96 0.91 15.55
C ASP A 62 -6.90 2.06 15.14
N PRO A 63 -7.86 1.83 14.23
CA PRO A 63 -8.80 2.85 13.78
C PRO A 63 -10.08 2.91 14.62
N SER A 64 -10.11 2.31 15.82
CA SER A 64 -11.35 2.20 16.63
C SER A 64 -12.03 3.54 16.86
N ALA A 65 -11.29 4.61 17.19
CA ALA A 65 -11.88 5.95 17.38
C ALA A 65 -12.62 6.45 16.13
N LEU A 66 -12.10 6.21 14.93
CA LEU A 66 -12.76 6.61 13.69
C LEU A 66 -14.02 5.76 13.41
N ARG A 67 -13.96 4.46 13.72
CA ARG A 67 -15.10 3.54 13.55
C ARG A 67 -16.22 3.84 14.54
N ASP A 68 -15.87 4.06 15.80
CA ASP A 68 -16.84 4.22 16.88
C ASP A 68 -17.45 5.63 16.90
N GLU A 69 -16.65 6.67 16.67
CA GLU A 69 -17.12 8.06 16.75
C GLU A 69 -17.79 8.53 15.44
N LEU A 70 -17.30 8.09 14.27
CA LEU A 70 -17.78 8.56 12.96
C LEU A 70 -18.50 7.50 12.11
N ASP A 71 -18.64 6.27 12.61
CA ASP A 71 -19.23 5.10 11.91
C ASP A 71 -18.61 4.86 10.51
N TRP A 72 -17.32 5.17 10.37
CA TRP A 72 -16.62 4.89 9.13
C TRP A 72 -16.14 3.44 9.09
N LYS A 73 -16.30 2.78 7.95
CA LYS A 73 -15.78 1.43 7.68
C LYS A 73 -15.06 1.39 6.34
N PRO A 74 -13.95 0.63 6.22
CA PRO A 74 -13.29 0.44 4.94
C PRO A 74 -14.17 -0.35 3.97
N GLU A 75 -14.29 0.13 2.73
CA GLU A 75 -15.04 -0.56 1.66
C GLU A 75 -14.21 -1.64 0.96
N HIS A 76 -12.89 -1.49 0.94
CA HIS A 76 -11.96 -2.42 0.31
C HIS A 76 -11.12 -3.12 1.39
N THR A 77 -11.62 -4.27 1.85
CA THR A 77 -10.95 -5.12 2.86
C THR A 77 -10.32 -6.38 2.25
N ASP A 78 -10.72 -6.77 1.04
CA ASP A 78 -10.05 -7.83 0.29
C ASP A 78 -8.78 -7.28 -0.37
N PHE A 79 -7.65 -7.53 0.29
CA PHE A 79 -6.34 -7.12 -0.17
C PHE A 79 -5.97 -7.72 -1.54
N GLU A 80 -6.25 -9.01 -1.77
CA GLU A 80 -5.84 -9.66 -3.01
C GLU A 80 -6.66 -9.15 -4.19
N ALA A 81 -7.98 -8.96 -4.01
CA ALA A 81 -8.83 -8.35 -5.03
C ALA A 81 -8.37 -6.91 -5.37
N GLY A 82 -8.06 -6.11 -4.35
CA GLY A 82 -7.53 -4.74 -4.54
C GLY A 82 -6.18 -4.71 -5.25
N LEU A 83 -5.27 -5.62 -4.88
CA LEU A 83 -3.96 -5.74 -5.52
C LEU A 83 -4.07 -6.19 -6.97
N ARG A 84 -4.97 -7.14 -7.27
CA ARG A 84 -5.26 -7.57 -8.65
C ARG A 84 -5.76 -6.41 -9.51
N ALA A 85 -6.72 -5.63 -9.01
CA ALA A 85 -7.21 -4.44 -9.71
C ALA A 85 -6.10 -3.40 -9.94
N THR A 86 -5.18 -3.26 -8.99
CA THR A 86 -4.03 -2.36 -9.10
C THR A 86 -3.05 -2.84 -10.18
N ILE A 87 -2.72 -4.13 -10.22
CA ILE A 87 -1.86 -4.73 -11.26
C ILE A 87 -2.46 -4.48 -12.65
N GLU A 88 -3.76 -4.75 -12.81
CA GLU A 88 -4.45 -4.52 -14.09
C GLU A 88 -4.47 -3.03 -14.48
N TRP A 89 -4.59 -2.12 -13.51
CA TRP A 89 -4.46 -0.69 -13.78
C TRP A 89 -3.06 -0.34 -14.30
N TYR A 90 -1.98 -0.83 -13.68
CA TYR A 90 -0.62 -0.57 -14.17
C TYR A 90 -0.37 -1.16 -15.57
N ARG A 91 -0.93 -2.34 -15.87
CA ARG A 91 -0.87 -2.96 -17.20
C ARG A 91 -1.58 -2.10 -18.25
N ALA A 92 -2.78 -1.62 -17.95
CA ALA A 92 -3.57 -0.80 -18.86
C ALA A 92 -3.02 0.62 -19.06
N ASN A 93 -2.17 1.11 -18.16
CA ASN A 93 -1.69 2.50 -18.13
C ASN A 93 -0.16 2.58 -18.32
N GLN A 94 0.42 1.75 -19.18
CA GLN A 94 1.88 1.71 -19.38
C GLN A 94 2.48 3.06 -19.80
N SER A 95 1.77 3.84 -20.62
CA SER A 95 2.23 5.17 -21.04
C SER A 95 2.39 6.16 -19.87
N TRP A 96 1.70 5.92 -18.75
CA TRP A 96 1.77 6.77 -17.57
C TRP A 96 3.09 6.59 -16.79
N TRP A 97 3.60 5.36 -16.69
CA TRP A 97 4.78 5.05 -15.87
C TRP A 97 6.03 4.67 -16.66
N ALA A 98 5.91 4.08 -17.86
CA ALA A 98 7.05 3.53 -18.59
C ALA A 98 8.17 4.54 -18.86
N PRO A 99 7.90 5.81 -19.24
CA PRO A 99 8.94 6.81 -19.43
C PRO A 99 9.75 7.15 -18.16
N LEU A 100 9.22 6.82 -16.97
CA LEU A 100 9.83 7.13 -15.68
C LEU A 100 10.70 5.97 -15.14
N LYS A 101 10.56 4.76 -15.71
CA LYS A 101 11.15 3.53 -15.16
C LYS A 101 12.68 3.60 -15.12
N GLU A 102 13.34 3.92 -16.23
CA GLU A 102 14.80 3.92 -16.31
C GLU A 102 15.44 4.87 -15.29
N ALA A 103 14.91 6.09 -15.16
CA ALA A 103 15.42 7.07 -14.21
C ALA A 103 15.20 6.64 -12.75
N ALA A 104 14.09 5.94 -12.45
CA ALA A 104 13.83 5.42 -11.12
C ALA A 104 14.81 4.30 -10.73
N GLU A 105 15.07 3.34 -11.63
CA GLU A 105 15.99 2.23 -11.38
C GLU A 105 17.45 2.70 -11.24
N ALA A 106 17.90 3.61 -12.11
CA ALA A 106 19.26 4.17 -12.04
C ALA A 106 19.52 4.84 -10.68
N ARG A 107 18.52 5.55 -10.15
CA ARG A 107 18.60 6.17 -8.82
C ARG A 107 18.74 5.14 -7.70
N TYR A 108 18.05 4.00 -7.78
CA TYR A 108 18.20 2.95 -6.76
C TYR A 108 19.59 2.31 -6.82
N ALA A 109 20.10 2.04 -8.02
CA ALA A 109 21.44 1.52 -8.22
C ALA A 109 22.54 2.44 -7.64
N GLU A 110 22.41 3.77 -7.82
CA GLU A 110 23.33 4.75 -7.22
C GLU A 110 23.32 4.73 -5.68
N LEU A 111 22.17 4.43 -5.08
CA LEU A 111 22.00 4.33 -3.64
C LEU A 111 22.45 2.97 -3.09
N GLY A 112 22.91 2.05 -3.94
CA GLY A 112 23.26 0.68 -3.58
C GLY A 112 22.05 -0.09 -3.06
N ARG A 113 20.87 0.14 -3.63
CA ARG A 113 19.58 -0.45 -3.24
C ARG A 113 18.89 -1.07 -4.44
#